data_AF-A0A527UZ56-F1
#
_entry.id   AF-A0A527UZ56-F1
#
_cell.length_a   1.000
_cell.length_b   1.000
_cell.length_c   1.000
_cell.angle_alpha   90.00
_cell.angle_beta   90.00
_cell.angle_gamma   90.00
#
_symmetry.space_group_name_H-M   'P 1'
#
loop_
_entity.id
_entity.type
_entity.pdbx_description
1 polymer ?
#
loop_
_entity_poly.entity_id
_entity_poly.type
_entity_poly.pdbx_seq_one_letter_code
_entity_poly.pdbx_strand_id
1 'polypeptide(L)'
;MSNLIDPHAKPLPSLSARHMDPHSYPDGVAFLDGQYLPMSQARISVLDWGFLHSDATYDTAHVWGGRFFRLDLHLDRFFSGLEKLRMTIPFDRDGVAEILENCVALSGHRAAYVEMLCTRGASPTFSRDPRDAVNRFMAFAVAFGSVANA
;
A
#
# COMPACT_ATOMS: atom_id res chain seq x y z
N MET A 1 -28.08 -23.55 30.89
CA MET A 1 -27.85 -22.16 31.35
C MET A 1 -28.58 -21.25 30.37
N SER A 2 -29.61 -20.56 30.84
CA SER A 2 -30.54 -19.75 30.04
C SER A 2 -29.84 -18.47 29.56
N ASN A 3 -29.86 -18.22 28.24
CA ASN A 3 -29.46 -16.93 27.69
C ASN A 3 -30.52 -15.89 28.07
N LEU A 4 -30.24 -15.10 29.10
CA LEU A 4 -30.97 -13.88 29.41
C LEU A 4 -30.71 -12.87 28.29
N ILE A 5 -31.66 -12.73 27.35
CA ILE A 5 -31.68 -11.62 26.41
C ILE A 5 -32.04 -10.38 27.22
N ASP A 6 -31.12 -9.41 27.28
CA ASP A 6 -31.32 -8.12 27.94
C ASP A 6 -32.51 -7.39 27.28
N PRO A 7 -33.62 -7.13 28.00
CA PRO A 7 -34.79 -6.44 27.46
C PRO A 7 -34.53 -4.97 27.12
N HIS A 8 -33.36 -4.43 27.48
CA HIS A 8 -32.92 -3.08 27.14
C HIS A 8 -31.92 -3.02 25.98
N ALA A 9 -31.59 -4.16 25.35
CA ALA A 9 -30.72 -4.18 24.19
C ALA A 9 -31.35 -3.40 23.02
N LYS A 10 -30.79 -2.23 22.72
CA LYS A 10 -31.21 -1.41 21.58
C LYS A 10 -30.95 -2.21 20.29
N PRO A 11 -31.92 -2.27 19.36
CA PRO A 11 -31.71 -2.99 18.11
C PRO A 11 -30.55 -2.37 17.33
N LEU A 12 -29.82 -3.21 16.59
CA LEU A 12 -28.82 -2.74 15.65
C LEU A 12 -29.47 -1.81 14.61
N PRO A 13 -28.76 -0.80 14.11
CA PRO A 13 -29.28 0.10 13.09
C PRO A 13 -29.59 -0.67 11.80
N SER A 14 -30.62 -0.21 11.09
CA SER A 14 -30.95 -0.70 9.75
C SER A 14 -29.81 -0.41 8.78
N LEU A 15 -29.41 -1.42 8.00
CA LEU A 15 -28.41 -1.27 6.94
C LEU A 15 -28.99 -0.47 5.76
N SER A 16 -28.17 0.40 5.15
CA SER A 16 -28.48 0.97 3.84
C SER A 16 -28.46 -0.11 2.76
N ALA A 17 -29.33 -0.02 1.76
CA ALA A 17 -29.52 -1.08 0.77
C ALA A 17 -28.25 -1.41 -0.05
N ARG A 18 -27.41 -0.41 -0.38
CA ARG A 18 -26.15 -0.60 -1.11
C ARG A 18 -25.16 0.53 -0.80
N HIS A 19 -23.87 0.20 -0.77
CA HIS A 19 -22.78 1.16 -0.85
C HIS A 19 -22.18 1.09 -2.27
N MET A 20 -21.96 2.25 -2.88
CA MET A 20 -21.13 2.38 -4.08
C MET A 20 -19.94 3.26 -3.71
N ASP A 21 -18.73 2.79 -4.02
CA ASP A 21 -17.52 3.60 -3.92
C ASP A 21 -17.55 4.67 -5.02
N PRO A 22 -17.70 5.97 -4.70
CA PRO A 22 -17.81 7.02 -5.70
C PRO A 22 -16.44 7.43 -6.28
N HIS A 23 -15.35 6.90 -5.74
CA HIS A 23 -14.00 7.35 -6.09
C HIS A 23 -13.57 6.79 -7.45
N SER A 24 -12.98 7.66 -8.26
CA SER A 24 -12.23 7.27 -9.46
C SER A 24 -10.76 7.09 -9.10
N TYR A 25 -10.14 6.05 -9.64
CA TYR A 25 -8.74 5.74 -9.43
C TYR A 25 -8.01 5.88 -10.78
N PRO A 26 -6.76 6.37 -10.78
CA PRO A 26 -5.99 6.43 -12.02
C PRO A 26 -5.72 5.03 -12.57
N ASP A 27 -5.60 4.92 -13.89
CA ASP A 27 -5.15 3.70 -14.55
C ASP A 27 -3.71 3.39 -14.14
N GLY A 28 -3.47 2.16 -13.69
CA GLY A 28 -2.19 1.74 -13.15
C GLY A 28 -2.27 0.38 -12.48
N VAL A 29 -1.13 -0.08 -11.98
CA VAL A 29 -0.99 -1.39 -11.35
C VAL A 29 -0.28 -1.24 -10.02
N ALA A 30 -0.88 -1.82 -8.99
CA ALA A 30 -0.29 -1.96 -7.66
C ALA A 30 0.18 -3.40 -7.44
N PHE A 31 1.29 -3.55 -6.71
CA PHE A 31 1.68 -4.79 -6.06
C PHE A 31 1.28 -4.72 -4.58
N LEU A 32 0.45 -5.67 -4.13
CA LEU A 32 -0.06 -5.75 -2.76
C LEU A 32 -0.30 -7.21 -2.39
N ASP A 33 0.19 -7.64 -1.22
CA ASP A 33 0.03 -9.01 -0.70
C ASP A 33 0.38 -10.11 -1.71
N GLY A 34 1.48 -9.91 -2.46
CA GLY A 34 1.98 -10.88 -3.44
C GLY A 34 1.25 -10.89 -4.78
N GLN A 35 0.37 -9.91 -5.04
CA GLN A 35 -0.48 -9.85 -6.24
C GLN A 35 -0.32 -8.52 -6.97
N TYR A 36 -0.43 -8.56 -8.30
CA TYR A 36 -0.57 -7.37 -9.14
C TYR A 36 -2.06 -7.09 -9.36
N LEU A 37 -2.51 -5.90 -8.97
CA LEU A 37 -3.91 -5.50 -8.94
C LEU A 37 -4.10 -4.16 -9.67
N PRO A 38 -5.27 -3.94 -10.32
CA PRO A 38 -5.67 -2.59 -10.72
C PRO A 38 -5.72 -1.66 -9.49
N MET A 39 -5.42 -0.37 -9.66
CA MET A 39 -5.46 0.61 -8.57
C MET A 39 -6.82 0.63 -7.84
N SER A 40 -7.91 0.40 -8.56
CA SER A 40 -9.27 0.32 -8.00
C SER A 40 -9.52 -0.90 -7.11
N GLN A 41 -8.58 -1.86 -7.03
CA GLN A 41 -8.67 -3.06 -6.19
C GLN A 41 -7.60 -3.11 -5.10
N ALA A 42 -6.56 -2.28 -5.20
CA ALA A 42 -5.56 -2.13 -4.14
C ALA A 42 -6.23 -1.51 -2.90
N ARG A 43 -6.44 -2.33 -1.86
CA ARG A 43 -7.11 -1.93 -0.62
C ARG A 43 -6.33 -2.46 0.58
N ILE A 44 -6.07 -1.59 1.55
CA ILE A 44 -5.47 -1.97 2.83
C ILE A 44 -6.52 -1.99 3.94
N SER A 45 -6.19 -2.68 5.03
CA SER A 45 -7.02 -2.65 6.23
C SER A 45 -7.01 -1.26 6.86
N VAL A 46 -8.16 -0.80 7.36
CA VAL A 46 -8.23 0.40 8.22
C VAL A 46 -7.44 0.26 9.52
N LEU A 47 -7.03 -0.97 9.85
CA LEU A 47 -6.21 -1.29 11.01
C LEU A 47 -4.70 -1.27 10.72
N ASP A 48 -4.30 -0.97 9.48
CA ASP A 48 -2.88 -0.82 9.15
C ASP A 48 -2.32 0.43 9.84
N TRP A 49 -1.20 0.27 10.55
CA TRP A 49 -0.58 1.35 11.32
C TRP A 49 0.08 2.41 10.44
N GLY A 50 0.35 2.10 9.17
CA GLY A 50 0.67 3.13 8.18
C GLY A 50 -0.48 4.11 8.00
N PHE A 51 -1.73 3.64 8.09
CA PHE A 51 -2.92 4.51 8.04
C PHE A 51 -3.23 5.14 9.41
N LEU A 52 -3.24 4.35 10.49
CA LEU A 52 -3.63 4.83 11.82
C LEU A 52 -2.61 5.80 12.45
N HIS A 53 -1.32 5.60 12.16
CA HIS A 53 -0.22 6.28 12.87
C HIS A 53 0.86 6.85 11.94
N SER A 54 0.70 6.73 10.62
CA SER A 54 1.75 7.09 9.67
C SER A 54 3.08 6.36 9.95
N ASP A 55 3.04 5.19 10.58
CA ASP A 55 4.23 4.36 10.84
C ASP A 55 4.60 3.63 9.55
N ALA A 56 5.29 4.34 8.67
CA ALA A 56 5.65 3.90 7.34
C ALA A 56 6.94 4.58 6.84
N THR A 57 7.59 3.95 5.86
CA THR A 57 8.60 4.56 5.00
C THR A 57 8.20 4.37 3.55
N TYR A 58 8.56 5.30 2.68
CA TYR A 58 8.29 5.20 1.25
C TYR A 58 9.41 5.88 0.45
N ASP A 59 9.45 5.57 -0.84
CA ASP A 59 10.24 6.32 -1.81
C ASP A 59 9.55 6.28 -3.17
N THR A 60 9.84 7.29 -3.99
CA THR A 60 9.19 7.52 -5.28
C THR A 60 10.23 7.69 -6.36
N ALA A 61 10.17 6.84 -7.39
CA ALA A 61 10.95 6.94 -8.61
C ALA A 61 10.08 7.34 -9.80
N HIS A 62 10.72 7.76 -10.88
CA HIS A 62 10.02 8.12 -12.12
C HIS A 62 10.53 7.29 -13.30
N VAL A 63 9.61 7.02 -14.21
CA VAL A 63 9.90 6.43 -15.52
C VAL A 63 9.69 7.48 -16.60
N TRP A 64 10.65 7.58 -17.51
CA TRP A 64 10.59 8.43 -18.71
C TRP A 64 11.00 7.64 -19.93
N GLY A 65 10.19 7.67 -20.99
CA GLY A 65 10.45 6.89 -22.21
C GLY A 65 10.57 5.38 -21.96
N GLY A 66 9.90 4.86 -20.93
CA GLY A 66 9.97 3.46 -20.51
C GLY A 66 11.26 3.09 -19.75
N ARG A 67 12.00 4.07 -19.22
CA ARG A 67 13.22 3.84 -18.44
C ARG A 67 13.12 4.51 -17.08
N PHE A 68 13.46 3.79 -16.02
CA PHE A 68 13.60 4.39 -14.70
C PHE A 68 14.73 5.42 -14.68
N PHE A 69 14.50 6.52 -13.95
CA PHE A 69 15.52 7.52 -13.66
C PHE A 69 16.13 7.27 -12.28
N ARG A 70 17.42 6.90 -12.25
CA ARG A 70 18.23 6.73 -11.03
C ARG A 70 17.61 5.80 -9.98
N LEU A 71 16.92 4.73 -10.40
CA LEU A 71 16.22 3.78 -9.52
C LEU A 71 17.10 3.30 -8.36
N ASP A 72 18.37 3.02 -8.63
CA ASP A 72 19.32 2.57 -7.62
C ASP A 72 19.37 3.46 -6.38
N LEU A 73 19.33 4.77 -6.55
CA LEU A 73 19.40 5.71 -5.43
C LEU A 73 18.11 5.79 -4.63
N HIS A 74 16.98 5.52 -5.27
CA HIS A 74 15.68 5.42 -4.61
C HIS A 74 15.60 4.13 -3.80
N LEU A 75 16.10 3.01 -4.35
CA LEU A 75 16.19 1.73 -3.64
C LEU A 75 17.10 1.87 -2.41
N ASP A 76 18.30 2.44 -2.56
CA ASP A 76 19.22 2.61 -1.44
C ASP A 76 18.60 3.45 -0.31
N ARG A 77 17.86 4.52 -0.67
CA ARG A 77 17.17 5.37 0.30
C ARG A 77 15.98 4.65 0.96
N PHE A 78 15.21 3.87 0.20
CA PHE A 78 14.11 3.06 0.72
C PHE A 78 14.61 2.01 1.74
N PHE A 79 15.64 1.23 1.39
CA PHE A 79 16.23 0.24 2.30
C PHE A 79 16.85 0.88 3.54
N SER A 80 17.48 2.07 3.41
CA SER A 80 17.93 2.84 4.58
C SER A 80 16.75 3.25 5.48
N GLY A 81 15.58 3.56 4.90
CA GLY A 81 14.35 3.84 5.64
C GLY A 81 13.85 2.63 6.42
N LEU A 82 13.82 1.46 5.79
CA LEU A 82 13.46 0.19 6.44
C LEU A 82 14.36 -0.07 7.67
N GLU A 83 15.67 0.07 7.51
CA GLU A 83 16.63 -0.13 8.61
C GLU A 83 16.38 0.84 9.77
N LYS A 84 16.23 2.13 9.49
CA LYS A 84 16.01 3.17 10.52
C LYS A 84 14.72 2.96 11.29
N LEU A 85 13.67 2.48 10.62
CA LEU A 85 12.38 2.19 11.25
C LEU A 85 12.28 0.76 11.79
N ARG A 86 13.34 -0.05 11.69
CA ARG A 86 13.36 -1.46 12.11
C ARG A 86 12.20 -2.23 11.48
N MET A 87 12.02 -2.06 10.17
CA MET A 87 11.03 -2.76 9.36
C MET A 87 11.73 -3.78 8.46
N THR A 88 11.02 -4.85 8.14
CA THR A 88 11.51 -5.92 7.26
C THR A 88 10.48 -6.28 6.21
N ILE A 89 10.94 -6.58 5.00
CA ILE A 89 10.11 -7.05 3.89
C ILE A 89 10.69 -8.37 3.35
N PRO A 90 9.90 -9.22 2.68
CA PRO A 90 10.37 -10.52 2.19
C PRO A 90 11.14 -10.43 0.85
N PHE A 91 11.49 -9.21 0.42
CA PHE A 91 12.16 -8.94 -0.86
C PHE A 91 13.50 -8.28 -0.60
N ASP A 92 14.52 -8.70 -1.33
CA ASP A 92 15.78 -8.00 -1.40
C ASP A 92 15.71 -6.85 -2.43
N ARG A 93 16.84 -6.20 -2.65
CA ARG A 93 16.93 -5.03 -3.53
C ARG A 93 16.51 -5.34 -4.96
N ASP A 94 16.95 -6.48 -5.48
CA ASP A 94 16.66 -6.89 -6.85
C ASP A 94 15.19 -7.32 -6.99
N GLY A 95 14.63 -8.00 -5.98
CA GLY A 95 13.21 -8.34 -5.94
C GLY A 95 12.30 -7.10 -5.89
N VAL A 96 12.68 -6.07 -5.13
CA VAL A 96 11.94 -4.78 -5.15
C VAL A 96 12.03 -4.14 -6.53
N ALA A 97 13.22 -4.11 -7.14
CA ALA A 97 13.38 -3.55 -8.50
C ALA A 97 12.50 -4.28 -9.52
N GLU A 98 12.49 -5.61 -9.51
CA GLU A 98 11.65 -6.44 -10.38
C GLU A 98 10.16 -6.15 -10.18
N ILE A 99 9.69 -6.01 -8.94
CA ILE A 99 8.29 -5.67 -8.66
C ILE A 99 7.92 -4.32 -9.26
N LEU A 100 8.79 -3.31 -9.14
CA LEU A 100 8.54 -1.98 -9.71
C LEU A 100 8.53 -2.00 -11.24
N GLU A 101 9.44 -2.74 -11.86
CA GLU A 101 9.48 -2.96 -13.30
C GLU A 101 8.22 -3.65 -13.80
N ASN A 102 7.73 -4.67 -13.09
CA ASN A 102 6.48 -5.35 -13.39
C ASN A 102 5.26 -4.44 -13.26
N CYS A 103 5.18 -3.60 -12.23
CA CYS A 103 4.13 -2.58 -12.11
C CYS A 103 4.09 -1.66 -13.34
N VAL A 104 5.26 -1.18 -13.79
CA VAL A 104 5.37 -0.33 -14.98
C VAL A 104 4.96 -1.09 -16.24
N ALA A 105 5.50 -2.29 -16.45
CA ALA A 105 5.21 -3.11 -17.62
C ALA A 105 3.71 -3.44 -17.75
N LEU A 106 3.09 -3.86 -16.65
CA LEU A 106 1.66 -4.20 -16.60
C LEU A 106 0.76 -2.97 -16.75
N SER A 107 1.21 -1.79 -16.32
CA SER A 107 0.46 -0.54 -16.49
C SER A 107 0.44 -0.03 -17.94
N GLY A 108 1.42 -0.42 -18.76
CA GLY A 108 1.59 0.09 -20.13
C GLY A 108 2.13 1.52 -20.23
N HIS A 109 2.44 2.16 -19.11
CA HIS A 109 2.87 3.56 -19.07
C HIS A 109 4.35 3.71 -19.46
N ARG A 110 4.63 4.58 -20.44
CA ARG A 110 6.01 4.98 -20.78
C ARG A 110 6.53 6.16 -19.98
N ALA A 111 5.62 6.92 -19.36
CA ALA A 111 5.92 7.96 -18.39
C ALA A 111 5.10 7.68 -17.14
N ALA A 112 5.77 7.33 -16.03
CA ALA A 112 5.09 6.83 -14.84
C ALA A 112 5.63 7.47 -13.55
N TYR A 113 4.71 7.69 -12.62
CA TYR A 113 4.99 7.85 -11.20
C TYR A 113 5.01 6.46 -10.57
N VAL A 114 6.12 6.08 -9.93
CA VAL A 114 6.31 4.76 -9.34
C VAL A 114 6.68 4.92 -7.88
N GLU A 115 5.93 4.31 -6.99
CA GLU A 115 6.15 4.40 -5.55
C GLU A 115 6.29 3.02 -4.93
N MET A 116 7.19 2.92 -3.97
CA MET A 116 7.39 1.78 -3.10
C MET A 116 7.25 2.24 -1.66
N LEU A 117 6.50 1.49 -0.86
CA LEU A 117 6.29 1.81 0.54
C LEU A 117 6.23 0.56 1.40
N CYS A 118 6.60 0.73 2.66
CA CYS A 118 6.43 -0.27 3.70
C CYS A 118 5.75 0.39 4.89
N THR A 119 4.67 -0.20 5.37
CA THR A 119 4.05 0.18 6.63
C THR A 119 4.48 -0.80 7.72
N ARG A 120 4.33 -0.39 8.99
CA ARG A 120 4.42 -1.30 10.12
C ARG A 120 3.42 -2.45 10.02
N GLY A 121 2.32 -2.24 9.29
CA GLY A 121 1.25 -3.19 9.04
C GLY A 121 0.32 -3.31 10.24
N ALA A 122 -0.03 -4.52 10.65
CA ALA A 122 -0.91 -4.75 11.79
C ALA A 122 -0.43 -5.94 12.64
N SER A 123 -0.76 -5.92 13.93
CA SER A 123 -0.55 -7.06 14.82
C SER A 123 -1.67 -8.10 14.63
N PRO A 124 -1.36 -9.38 14.35
CA PRO A 124 -2.36 -10.45 14.24
C PRO A 124 -3.20 -10.65 15.52
N THR A 125 -2.65 -10.26 16.68
CA THR A 125 -3.27 -10.40 18.00
C THR A 125 -3.79 -9.09 18.59
N PHE A 126 -3.83 -8.00 17.80
CA PHE A 126 -4.10 -6.63 18.30
C PHE A 126 -3.15 -6.14 19.43
N SER A 127 -1.96 -6.73 19.54
CA SER A 127 -0.87 -6.18 20.35
C SER A 127 -0.58 -4.74 19.91
N ARG A 128 -0.25 -3.89 20.89
CA ARG A 128 0.23 -2.51 20.65
C ARG A 128 1.75 -2.42 20.59
N ASP A 129 2.44 -3.55 20.73
CA ASP A 129 3.90 -3.60 20.56
C ASP A 129 4.24 -3.62 19.06
N PRO A 130 5.01 -2.65 18.54
CA PRO A 130 5.38 -2.61 17.12
C PRO A 130 6.21 -3.81 16.67
N ARG A 131 6.81 -4.57 17.60
CA ARG A 131 7.59 -5.78 17.28
C ARG A 131 6.72 -6.98 16.93
N ASP A 132 5.45 -6.96 17.35
CA ASP A 132 4.47 -8.01 17.05
C ASP A 132 3.71 -7.75 15.73
N ALA A 133 3.97 -6.60 15.10
CA ALA A 133 3.32 -6.22 13.86
C ALA A 133 3.98 -6.91 12.65
N VAL A 134 3.15 -7.34 11.70
CA VAL A 134 3.62 -7.87 10.41
C VAL A 134 3.71 -6.73 9.43
N ASN A 135 4.93 -6.36 9.03
CA ASN A 135 5.15 -5.25 8.10
C ASN A 135 4.60 -5.58 6.70
N ARG A 136 4.18 -4.54 5.99
CA ARG A 136 3.47 -4.69 4.72
C ARG A 136 4.15 -3.85 3.64
N PHE A 137 4.76 -4.55 2.68
CA PHE A 137 5.34 -3.95 1.48
C PHE A 137 4.27 -3.77 0.40
N MET A 138 4.32 -2.62 -0.28
CA MET A 138 3.44 -2.27 -1.38
C MET A 138 4.22 -1.47 -2.41
N ALA A 139 3.82 -1.59 -3.67
CA ALA A 139 4.33 -0.74 -4.73
C ALA A 139 3.23 -0.43 -5.73
N PHE A 140 3.36 0.65 -6.50
CA PHE A 140 2.46 0.91 -7.62
C PHE A 140 3.10 1.77 -8.70
N ALA A 141 2.53 1.69 -9.90
CA ALA A 141 2.83 2.58 -11.03
C ALA A 141 1.53 3.16 -11.59
N VAL A 142 1.49 4.49 -11.75
CA VAL A 142 0.40 5.23 -12.39
C VAL A 142 0.99 6.20 -13.43
N ALA A 143 0.15 6.71 -14.33
CA ALA A 143 0.58 7.70 -15.31
C ALA A 143 1.26 8.91 -14.63
N PHE A 144 2.36 9.38 -15.20
CA PHE A 144 3.06 10.55 -14.66
C PHE A 144 2.17 11.80 -14.76
N GLY A 145 1.92 12.45 -13.63
CA GLY A 145 1.21 13.73 -13.53
C GLY A 145 2.14 14.84 -13.07
N SER A 146 1.99 16.04 -13.62
CA SER A 146 2.68 17.25 -13.16
C SER A 146 1.67 18.35 -12.89
N VAL A 147 1.84 19.06 -11.78
CA VAL A 147 1.05 20.27 -11.46
C VAL A 147 1.24 21.40 -12.48
N ALA A 148 2.30 21.35 -13.29
CA ALA A 148 2.56 22.32 -14.35
C ALA A 148 1.71 22.07 -15.63
N ASN A 149 0.98 20.96 -15.69
CA ASN A 149 0.14 20.57 -16.84
C ASN A 149 -1.37 20.71 -16.54
N ALA A 150 -1.74 21.33 -15.42
CA ALA A 150 -3.12 21.56 -15.00
C ALA A 150 -3.59 22.99 -15.33
#